data_AF-A0A261B356-F1
#
_entry.id   AF-A0A261B356-F1
#
_cell.length_a   1.000
_cell.length_b   1.000
_cell.length_c   1.000
_cell.angle_alpha   90.00
_cell.angle_beta   90.00
_cell.angle_gamma   90.00
#
_symmetry.space_group_name_H-M   'P 1'
#
loop_
_entity.id
_entity.type
_entity.pdbx_description
1 polymer ?
#
loop_
_entity_poly.entity_id
_entity_poly.type
_entity_poly.pdbx_seq_one_letter_code
_entity_poly.pdbx_strand_id
1 'polypeptide(L)'
;MRKFPLENRIFSGEIGRVFKTGTEQGFGPNTMDLNFLENYRDSRPFDSMISTFDDRSMGMTSVVAHLKSLFKCDIHSLSTPCDSLSSHYFDSIISGQTQINKLIISRGSISAESLTKVFDKIEVITCLEVYANCAAVQSFRFTAKSLLIGNSFWVNFDHLKLMTECVVIHLNGSTLTNQNVTAFLEKWESGKFSNLQYLNLEILNRSEDFDVLGFSPLRSVHLTFKPRLFEKEVLGEIRKVYGARDYERNGQVVAKVGYYVSPKIKTLQILVL
;
A
#
# COMPACT_ATOMS: atom_id res chain seq x y z
N MET A 1 10.39 -39.02 12.51
CA MET A 1 10.28 -37.57 12.28
C MET A 1 9.87 -37.35 10.82
N ARG A 2 8.64 -36.94 10.56
CA ARG A 2 8.17 -36.65 9.19
C ARG A 2 8.44 -35.18 8.86
N LYS A 3 9.16 -34.93 7.77
CA LYS A 3 9.32 -33.60 7.16
C LYS A 3 8.03 -33.27 6.40
N PHE A 4 7.47 -32.08 6.61
CA PHE A 4 6.36 -31.56 5.82
C PHE A 4 6.92 -30.76 4.63
N PRO A 5 6.41 -30.94 3.40
CA PRO A 5 6.82 -30.19 2.21
C PRO A 5 6.22 -28.77 2.20
N LEU A 6 6.77 -27.89 1.35
CA LEU A 6 6.50 -26.44 1.22
C LEU A 6 5.05 -26.04 0.84
N GLU A 7 4.11 -26.98 0.90
CA GLU A 7 2.73 -26.87 0.38
C GLU A 7 1.75 -26.33 1.44
N ASN A 8 2.23 -26.01 2.64
CA ASN A 8 1.43 -25.51 3.77
C ASN A 8 1.14 -23.98 3.69
N ARG A 9 0.67 -23.48 2.54
CA ARG A 9 -0.02 -22.17 2.50
C ARG A 9 -1.50 -22.41 2.77
N ILE A 10 -1.91 -22.17 4.01
CA ILE A 10 -3.30 -22.32 4.45
C ILE A 10 -4.05 -21.01 4.12
N PHE A 11 -4.78 -21.05 3.01
CA PHE A 11 -5.87 -20.18 2.55
C PHE A 11 -5.64 -18.65 2.48
N SER A 12 -5.87 -18.09 1.29
CA SER A 12 -6.21 -16.68 1.11
C SER A 12 -7.71 -16.56 0.80
N GLY A 13 -8.50 -16.03 1.74
CA GLY A 13 -9.88 -15.65 1.47
C GLY A 13 -9.94 -14.22 0.93
N GLU A 14 -10.51 -14.03 -0.26
CA GLU A 14 -10.83 -12.71 -0.80
C GLU A 14 -12.34 -12.48 -0.70
N ILE A 15 -12.76 -11.33 -0.16
CA ILE A 15 -14.18 -10.96 -0.13
C ILE A 15 -14.54 -10.37 -1.49
N GLY A 16 -15.03 -11.24 -2.38
CA GLY A 16 -15.58 -10.83 -3.67
C GLY A 16 -16.97 -10.22 -3.52
N ARG A 17 -17.20 -9.04 -4.10
CA ARG A 17 -18.56 -8.56 -4.40
C ARG A 17 -19.09 -9.33 -5.61
N VAL A 18 -20.13 -10.12 -5.42
CA VAL A 18 -20.97 -10.55 -6.55
C VAL A 18 -21.88 -9.38 -6.90
N PHE A 19 -21.55 -8.65 -7.96
CA PHE A 19 -22.49 -7.72 -8.57
C PHE A 19 -23.59 -8.54 -9.25
N LYS A 20 -24.83 -8.44 -8.76
CA LYS A 20 -25.97 -8.68 -9.65
C LYS A 20 -25.87 -7.63 -10.75
N THR A 21 -25.77 -8.08 -12.00
CA THR A 21 -25.83 -7.23 -13.18
C THR A 21 -27.19 -6.52 -13.20
N GLY A 22 -27.20 -5.31 -12.65
CA GLY A 22 -28.27 -4.33 -12.76
C GLY A 22 -27.67 -3.08 -13.38
N THR A 23 -28.29 -2.67 -14.47
CA THR A 23 -27.92 -1.60 -15.40
C THR A 23 -27.53 -0.26 -14.77
N GLU A 24 -26.44 0.31 -15.32
CA GLU A 24 -26.10 1.73 -15.50
C GLU A 24 -26.48 2.75 -14.42
N GLN A 25 -25.46 3.40 -13.85
CA GLN A 25 -25.36 4.87 -13.83
C GLN A 25 -23.93 5.31 -13.53
N GLY A 26 -23.43 6.22 -14.37
CA GLY A 26 -22.01 6.44 -14.62
C GLY A 26 -21.28 7.37 -13.66
N PHE A 27 -19.96 7.23 -13.68
CA PHE A 27 -19.00 8.26 -13.33
C PHE A 27 -17.88 8.28 -14.38
N GLY A 28 -17.60 9.47 -14.92
CA GLY A 28 -16.67 9.76 -16.01
C GLY A 28 -15.18 9.58 -15.67
N PRO A 29 -14.28 9.96 -16.59
CA PRO A 29 -13.21 9.08 -17.06
C PRO A 29 -12.00 9.07 -16.11
N ASN A 30 -11.80 7.92 -15.45
CA ASN A 30 -10.52 7.56 -14.89
C ASN A 30 -9.65 6.98 -16.02
N THR A 31 -8.73 7.78 -16.55
CA THR A 31 -7.51 7.22 -17.15
C THR A 31 -6.64 6.72 -16.01
N MET A 32 -7.06 5.61 -15.41
CA MET A 32 -6.27 4.80 -14.50
C MET A 32 -5.54 3.79 -15.39
N ASP A 33 -4.22 3.75 -15.26
CA ASP A 33 -3.30 2.93 -16.04
C ASP A 33 -3.83 1.49 -16.13
N LEU A 34 -4.15 1.04 -17.36
CA LEU A 34 -4.68 -0.29 -17.65
C LEU A 34 -3.72 -1.40 -17.15
N ASN A 35 -2.44 -1.07 -16.99
CA ASN A 35 -1.42 -1.97 -16.44
C ASN A 35 -1.60 -2.29 -14.94
N PHE A 36 -2.36 -1.47 -14.18
CA PHE A 36 -2.62 -1.75 -12.76
C PHE A 36 -3.75 -2.79 -12.58
N LEU A 37 -4.66 -2.90 -13.55
CA LEU A 37 -5.73 -3.91 -13.56
C LEU A 37 -5.27 -5.23 -14.21
N GLU A 38 -4.37 -5.19 -15.19
CA GLU A 38 -3.86 -6.42 -15.81
C GLU A 38 -3.02 -7.27 -14.85
N ASN A 39 -2.23 -6.66 -13.96
CA ASN A 39 -1.49 -7.40 -12.94
C ASN A 39 -2.37 -7.98 -11.80
N TYR A 40 -3.60 -7.52 -11.66
CA TYR A 40 -4.54 -8.01 -10.63
C TYR A 40 -5.44 -9.15 -11.14
N ARG A 41 -5.45 -9.43 -12.44
CA ARG A 41 -6.26 -10.53 -13.00
C ARG A 41 -5.56 -11.90 -12.95
N ASP A 42 -4.23 -11.93 -12.92
CA ASP A 42 -3.43 -13.17 -13.04
C ASP A 42 -2.94 -13.76 -11.71
N SER A 43 -3.40 -13.26 -10.56
CA SER A 43 -2.91 -13.66 -9.24
C SER A 43 -3.95 -14.25 -8.30
N ARG A 44 -5.06 -14.82 -8.83
CA ARG A 44 -5.97 -15.64 -8.00
C ARG A 44 -5.30 -17.00 -7.72
N PRO A 45 -4.90 -17.31 -6.48
CA PRO A 45 -4.62 -18.71 -6.14
C PRO A 45 -5.96 -19.45 -6.22
N PHE A 46 -5.96 -20.61 -6.87
CA PHE A 46 -7.14 -21.43 -7.12
C PHE A 46 -7.78 -22.08 -5.87
N ASP A 47 -7.38 -21.67 -4.67
CA ASP A 47 -7.86 -22.22 -3.39
C ASP A 47 -8.64 -21.16 -2.61
N SER A 48 -9.86 -20.86 -3.08
CA SER A 48 -10.77 -19.94 -2.38
C SER A 48 -11.94 -20.72 -1.76
N MET A 49 -12.25 -20.42 -0.49
CA MET A 49 -13.50 -20.84 0.13
C MET A 49 -14.52 -19.72 -0.01
N ILE A 50 -15.63 -20.00 -0.70
CA ILE A 50 -16.75 -19.08 -0.82
C ILE A 50 -17.77 -19.46 0.24
N SER A 51 -18.19 -18.49 1.04
CA SER A 51 -19.23 -18.69 2.04
C SER A 51 -20.52 -17.96 1.69
N THR A 52 -21.64 -18.56 2.06
CA THR A 52 -23.01 -18.08 1.79
C THR A 52 -23.74 -17.62 3.05
N PHE A 53 -23.02 -17.27 4.12
CA PHE A 53 -23.66 -16.74 5.33
C PHE A 53 -24.41 -15.43 5.01
N ASP A 54 -25.65 -15.33 5.50
CA ASP A 54 -26.47 -14.12 5.37
C ASP A 54 -25.78 -12.91 6.04
N ASP A 55 -25.28 -13.11 7.27
CA ASP A 55 -24.35 -12.19 7.92
C ASP A 55 -22.91 -12.61 7.62
N ARG A 56 -22.29 -11.88 6.70
CA ARG A 56 -20.91 -12.12 6.26
C ARG A 56 -19.89 -11.99 7.38
N SER A 57 -20.11 -11.07 8.31
CA SER A 57 -19.15 -10.80 9.37
C SER A 57 -19.18 -11.90 10.42
N MET A 58 -20.39 -12.32 10.83
CA MET A 58 -20.57 -13.50 11.69
C MET A 58 -20.01 -14.77 11.03
N GLY A 59 -20.28 -14.93 9.73
CA GLY A 59 -19.76 -16.04 8.94
C GLY A 59 -18.24 -16.09 8.93
N MET A 60 -17.59 -14.95 8.69
CA MET A 60 -16.13 -14.83 8.72
C MET A 60 -15.58 -15.18 10.10
N THR A 61 -16.14 -14.62 11.17
CA THR A 61 -15.69 -14.92 12.54
C THR A 61 -15.81 -16.41 12.86
N SER A 62 -16.89 -17.06 12.43
CA SER A 62 -17.10 -18.50 12.63
C SER A 62 -16.06 -19.34 11.87
N VAL A 63 -15.78 -18.99 10.62
CA VAL A 63 -14.76 -19.66 9.80
C VAL A 63 -13.38 -19.46 10.43
N VAL A 64 -13.00 -18.24 10.78
CA VAL A 64 -11.70 -17.94 11.40
C VAL A 64 -11.54 -18.69 12.72
N ALA A 65 -12.56 -18.69 13.58
CA ALA A 65 -12.52 -19.43 14.84
C ALA A 65 -12.32 -20.95 14.62
N HIS A 66 -13.02 -21.51 13.62
CA HIS A 66 -12.85 -22.90 13.25
C HIS A 66 -11.44 -23.20 12.72
N LEU A 67 -10.92 -22.38 11.80
CA LEU A 67 -9.58 -22.55 11.24
C LEU A 67 -8.48 -22.40 12.31
N LYS A 68 -8.61 -21.41 13.21
CA LYS A 68 -7.71 -21.26 14.35
C LYS A 68 -7.71 -22.50 15.25
N SER A 69 -8.89 -23.06 15.53
CA SER A 69 -9.02 -24.29 16.33
C SER A 69 -8.40 -25.51 15.63
N LEU A 70 -8.65 -25.66 14.33
CA LEU A 70 -8.19 -26.80 13.54
C LEU A 70 -6.67 -26.80 13.33
N PHE A 71 -6.12 -25.67 12.88
CA PHE A 71 -4.71 -25.55 12.52
C PHE A 71 -3.82 -25.11 13.69
N LYS A 72 -4.42 -24.62 14.79
CA LYS A 72 -3.71 -24.15 15.98
C LYS A 72 -2.63 -23.12 15.65
N CYS A 73 -2.93 -22.22 14.72
CA CYS A 73 -2.02 -21.18 14.27
C CYS A 73 -2.71 -19.82 14.21
N ASP A 74 -1.91 -18.76 14.31
CA ASP A 74 -2.38 -17.39 14.14
C ASP A 74 -2.64 -17.05 12.67
N ILE A 75 -3.40 -15.98 12.46
CA ILE A 75 -3.67 -15.47 11.12
C ILE A 75 -2.40 -14.81 10.61
N HIS A 76 -1.84 -15.39 9.55
CA HIS A 76 -0.66 -14.84 8.88
C HIS A 76 -0.99 -13.57 8.07
N SER A 77 -2.07 -13.61 7.30
CA SER A 77 -2.52 -12.48 6.47
C SER A 77 -4.02 -12.31 6.53
N LEU A 78 -4.47 -11.05 6.58
CA LEU A 78 -5.87 -10.68 6.59
C LEU A 78 -6.13 -9.62 5.51
N SER A 79 -7.12 -9.88 4.66
CA SER A 79 -7.73 -8.87 3.79
C SER A 79 -9.16 -8.65 4.24
N THR A 80 -9.50 -7.41 4.55
CA THR A 80 -10.79 -7.09 5.16
C THR A 80 -11.44 -5.82 4.57
N PRO A 81 -12.77 -5.79 4.42
CA PRO A 81 -13.52 -4.59 4.09
C PRO A 81 -13.45 -3.54 5.20
N CYS A 82 -13.66 -2.26 4.85
CA CYS A 82 -13.67 -1.17 5.83
C CYS A 82 -14.74 -1.32 6.91
N ASP A 83 -15.93 -1.78 6.53
CA ASP A 83 -17.10 -1.93 7.42
C ASP A 83 -16.89 -3.01 8.49
N SER A 84 -16.06 -4.02 8.20
CA SER A 84 -15.69 -5.04 9.18
C SER A 84 -14.78 -4.51 10.29
N LEU A 85 -14.09 -3.38 10.10
CA LEU A 85 -13.15 -2.81 11.08
C LEU A 85 -13.83 -2.03 12.21
N SER A 86 -15.04 -1.51 11.98
CA SER A 86 -15.82 -0.81 13.02
C SER A 86 -16.59 -1.76 13.94
N SER A 87 -16.36 -3.08 13.83
CA SER A 87 -17.18 -4.10 14.46
C SER A 87 -16.40 -4.94 15.48
N HIS A 88 -17.12 -5.59 16.39
CA HIS A 88 -16.55 -6.59 17.31
C HIS A 88 -15.99 -7.83 16.57
N TYR A 89 -16.28 -7.99 15.27
CA TYR A 89 -15.77 -9.08 14.47
C TYR A 89 -14.27 -8.96 14.22
N PHE A 90 -13.75 -7.74 13.97
CA PHE A 90 -12.30 -7.54 13.84
C PHE A 90 -11.58 -8.01 15.10
N ASP A 91 -12.06 -7.57 16.27
CA ASP A 91 -11.52 -7.97 17.58
C ASP A 91 -11.54 -9.49 17.77
N SER A 92 -12.63 -10.14 17.35
CA SER A 92 -12.76 -11.60 17.42
C SER A 92 -11.77 -12.31 16.49
N ILE A 93 -11.57 -11.78 15.28
CA ILE A 93 -10.64 -12.33 14.27
C ILE A 93 -9.21 -12.25 14.79
N ILE A 94 -8.78 -11.07 15.27
CA ILE A 94 -7.41 -10.85 15.76
C ILE A 94 -7.20 -11.26 17.23
N SER A 95 -8.23 -11.79 17.89
CA SER A 95 -8.10 -12.24 19.28
C SER A 95 -6.98 -13.27 19.42
N GLY A 96 -6.14 -13.05 20.44
CA GLY A 96 -4.99 -13.91 20.77
C GLY A 96 -3.70 -13.59 20.01
N GLN A 97 -3.69 -12.66 19.06
CA GLN A 97 -2.48 -12.25 18.32
C GLN A 97 -2.23 -10.75 18.42
N THR A 98 -0.98 -10.36 18.68
CA THR A 98 -0.55 -8.96 18.75
C THR A 98 0.15 -8.50 17.47
N GLN A 99 0.48 -9.44 16.58
CA GLN A 99 1.17 -9.18 15.32
C GLN A 99 0.46 -9.88 14.16
N ILE A 100 0.58 -9.31 12.97
CA ILE A 100 0.17 -9.92 11.71
C ILE A 100 1.22 -9.66 10.63
N ASN A 101 1.42 -10.62 9.74
CA ASN A 101 2.41 -10.48 8.69
C ASN A 101 1.95 -9.48 7.63
N LYS A 102 0.72 -9.65 7.13
CA LYS A 102 0.14 -8.80 6.09
C LYS A 102 -1.31 -8.42 6.40
N LEU A 103 -1.60 -7.12 6.37
CA LEU A 103 -2.95 -6.57 6.52
C LEU A 103 -3.33 -5.74 5.31
N ILE A 104 -4.44 -6.08 4.66
CA ILE A 104 -5.04 -5.31 3.57
C ILE A 104 -6.40 -4.79 4.03
N ILE A 105 -6.56 -3.47 4.00
CA ILE A 105 -7.83 -2.79 4.23
C ILE A 105 -8.36 -2.34 2.88
N SER A 106 -9.47 -2.96 2.44
CA SER A 106 -10.05 -2.76 1.12
C SER A 106 -10.65 -1.36 0.93
N ARG A 107 -11.12 -1.07 -0.28
CA ARG A 107 -11.77 0.22 -0.60
C ARG A 107 -13.09 0.38 0.16
N GLY A 108 -13.35 1.58 0.64
CA GLY A 108 -14.55 1.96 1.39
C GLY A 108 -14.27 3.16 2.27
N SER A 109 -15.28 3.65 3.01
CA SER A 109 -15.09 4.71 3.99
C SER A 109 -14.86 4.11 5.37
N ILE A 110 -13.88 4.64 6.11
CA ILE A 110 -13.61 4.26 7.50
C ILE A 110 -13.41 5.51 8.36
N SER A 111 -13.91 5.46 9.60
CA SER A 111 -13.68 6.53 10.55
C SER A 111 -12.21 6.54 11.01
N ALA A 112 -11.73 7.73 11.38
CA ALA A 112 -10.44 7.91 12.03
C ALA A 112 -10.25 6.95 13.21
N GLU A 113 -11.27 6.89 14.07
CA GLU A 113 -11.28 6.11 15.30
C GLU A 113 -11.16 4.61 15.04
N SER A 114 -11.91 4.08 14.07
CA SER A 114 -11.84 2.65 13.74
C SER A 114 -10.48 2.28 13.15
N LEU A 115 -9.90 3.14 12.32
CA LEU A 115 -8.59 2.88 11.74
C LEU A 115 -7.46 2.99 12.79
N THR A 116 -7.51 4.00 13.67
CA THR A 116 -6.59 4.10 14.81
C THR A 116 -6.68 2.87 15.71
N LYS A 117 -7.90 2.43 16.07
CA LYS A 117 -8.12 1.23 16.89
C LYS A 117 -7.49 -0.03 16.29
N VAL A 118 -7.50 -0.16 14.97
CA VAL A 118 -6.83 -1.28 14.29
C VAL A 118 -5.33 -1.22 14.53
N PHE A 119 -4.70 -0.06 14.30
CA PHE A 119 -3.26 0.10 14.46
C PHE A 119 -2.79 0.04 15.93
N ASP A 120 -3.64 0.37 16.88
CA ASP A 120 -3.35 0.21 18.31
C ASP A 120 -3.40 -1.25 18.77
N LYS A 121 -4.20 -2.10 18.11
CA LYS A 121 -4.42 -3.49 18.53
C LYS A 121 -3.46 -4.48 17.90
N ILE A 122 -3.01 -4.23 16.68
CA ILE A 122 -2.19 -5.19 15.95
C ILE A 122 -1.03 -4.52 15.23
N GLU A 123 0.16 -5.06 15.43
CA GLU A 123 1.36 -4.65 14.74
C GLU A 123 1.45 -5.36 13.38
N VAL A 124 1.62 -4.61 12.30
CA VAL A 124 1.76 -5.17 10.94
C VAL A 124 3.24 -5.24 10.57
N ILE A 125 3.77 -6.44 10.35
CA ILE A 125 5.23 -6.64 10.29
C ILE A 125 5.81 -6.52 8.87
N THR A 126 5.13 -7.06 7.86
CA THR A 126 5.71 -7.09 6.50
C THR A 126 5.01 -6.14 5.54
N CYS A 127 3.69 -6.15 5.48
CA CYS A 127 2.95 -5.43 4.45
C CYS A 127 1.64 -4.89 4.99
N LEU A 128 1.50 -3.57 4.94
CA LEU A 128 0.26 -2.86 5.22
C LEU A 128 -0.23 -2.20 3.93
N GLU A 129 -1.43 -2.59 3.49
CA GLU A 129 -2.11 -1.96 2.36
C GLU A 129 -3.41 -1.31 2.84
N VAL A 130 -3.60 -0.02 2.56
CA VAL A 130 -4.80 0.73 2.95
C VAL A 130 -5.39 1.43 1.73
N TYR A 131 -6.51 0.91 1.23
CA TYR A 131 -7.27 1.50 0.13
C TYR A 131 -8.50 2.27 0.62
N ALA A 132 -8.73 2.31 1.93
CA ALA A 132 -9.83 3.00 2.57
C ALA A 132 -9.70 4.53 2.45
N ASN A 133 -10.84 5.20 2.31
CA ASN A 133 -10.97 6.64 2.48
C ASN A 133 -11.17 6.95 3.97
N CYS A 134 -10.30 7.77 4.53
CA CYS A 134 -10.36 8.22 5.92
C CYS A 134 -10.12 9.73 6.01
N ALA A 135 -10.87 10.44 6.85
CA ALA A 135 -10.81 11.90 6.92
C ALA A 135 -9.51 12.42 7.56
N ALA A 136 -9.01 11.75 8.60
CA ALA A 136 -7.75 12.01 9.28
C ALA A 136 -7.48 10.85 10.24
N VAL A 137 -6.23 10.47 10.47
CA VAL A 137 -5.88 9.48 11.49
C VAL A 137 -4.92 10.14 12.46
N GLN A 138 -4.99 9.78 13.74
CA GLN A 138 -3.97 10.19 14.71
C GLN A 138 -2.62 9.56 14.34
N SER A 139 -1.53 10.13 14.84
CA SER A 139 -0.21 9.56 14.62
C SER A 139 -0.11 8.16 15.23
N PHE A 140 0.11 7.15 14.40
CA PHE A 140 0.40 5.78 14.81
C PHE A 140 1.76 5.36 14.24
N ARG A 141 2.36 4.35 14.88
CA ARG A 141 3.67 3.83 14.45
C ARG A 141 3.49 2.93 13.24
N PHE A 142 4.18 3.23 12.14
CA PHE A 142 4.28 2.33 11.01
C PHE A 142 5.44 1.36 11.25
N THR A 143 5.13 0.09 11.49
CA THR A 143 6.13 -0.97 11.71
C THR A 143 6.32 -1.86 10.48
N ALA A 144 5.42 -1.79 9.50
CA ALA A 144 5.48 -2.61 8.31
C ALA A 144 6.68 -2.25 7.43
N LYS A 145 7.39 -3.28 6.93
CA LYS A 145 8.47 -3.10 5.95
C LYS A 145 7.97 -2.52 4.63
N SER A 146 6.75 -2.87 4.22
CA SER A 146 6.11 -2.38 3.01
C SER A 146 4.80 -1.68 3.36
N LEU A 147 4.66 -0.44 2.89
CA LEU A 147 3.47 0.37 3.11
C LEU A 147 2.91 0.83 1.77
N LEU A 148 1.63 0.55 1.53
CA LEU A 148 0.88 1.04 0.38
C LEU A 148 -0.41 1.70 0.86
N ILE A 149 -0.58 2.99 0.59
CA ILE A 149 -1.78 3.75 0.94
C ILE A 149 -2.35 4.36 -0.35
N GLY A 150 -3.49 3.83 -0.81
CA GLY A 150 -4.11 4.20 -2.08
C GLY A 150 -4.76 5.58 -2.09
N ASN A 151 -5.33 6.00 -0.96
CA ASN A 151 -6.01 7.30 -0.77
C ASN A 151 -5.33 8.08 0.36
N SER A 152 -4.07 8.43 0.15
CA SER A 152 -3.16 8.94 1.18
C SER A 152 -3.33 10.44 1.49
N PHE A 153 -4.45 11.06 1.16
CA PHE A 153 -4.69 12.49 1.43
C PHE A 153 -4.72 12.85 2.91
N TRP A 154 -4.90 11.87 3.80
CA TRP A 154 -4.81 12.00 5.26
C TRP A 154 -3.38 11.83 5.80
N VAL A 155 -2.46 11.33 4.99
CA VAL A 155 -1.04 11.19 5.34
C VAL A 155 -0.37 12.55 5.22
N ASN A 156 0.01 13.10 6.36
CA ASN A 156 0.77 14.36 6.45
C ASN A 156 2.26 14.07 6.74
N PHE A 157 3.06 15.15 6.83
CA PHE A 157 4.50 15.01 7.11
C PHE A 157 4.82 14.39 8.47
N ASP A 158 3.94 14.52 9.47
CA ASP A 158 4.13 13.86 10.76
C ASP A 158 4.04 12.35 10.65
N HIS A 159 3.10 11.84 9.85
CA HIS A 159 3.01 10.42 9.53
C HIS A 159 4.23 9.93 8.75
N LEU A 160 4.71 10.68 7.75
CA LEU A 160 5.92 10.33 7.00
C LEU A 160 7.15 10.17 7.91
N LYS A 161 7.29 11.04 8.93
CA LYS A 161 8.40 10.96 9.90
C LYS A 161 8.40 9.66 10.72
N LEU A 162 7.28 8.94 10.76
CA LEU A 162 7.12 7.68 11.49
C LEU A 162 7.39 6.44 10.63
N MET A 163 7.65 6.61 9.32
CA MET A 163 7.90 5.52 8.36
C MET A 163 9.41 5.20 8.21
N THR A 164 10.23 5.44 9.25
CA THR A 164 11.70 5.29 9.17
C THR A 164 12.15 3.84 8.98
N GLU A 165 11.33 2.89 9.44
CA GLU A 165 11.60 1.45 9.32
C GLU A 165 11.12 0.85 7.99
N CYS A 166 10.38 1.62 7.18
CA CYS A 166 9.85 1.13 5.92
C CYS A 166 10.97 0.96 4.87
N VAL A 167 10.94 -0.17 4.18
CA VAL A 167 11.76 -0.47 3.00
C VAL A 167 11.06 0.01 1.72
N VAL A 168 9.73 -0.09 1.69
CA VAL A 168 8.89 0.31 0.57
C VAL A 168 7.80 1.26 1.09
N ILE A 169 7.73 2.45 0.51
CA ILE A 169 6.66 3.42 0.78
C ILE A 169 5.96 3.76 -0.54
N HIS A 170 4.65 3.55 -0.58
CA HIS A 170 3.81 3.85 -1.73
C HIS A 170 2.59 4.64 -1.26
N LEU A 171 2.53 5.92 -1.59
CA LEU A 171 1.43 6.83 -1.23
C LEU A 171 0.77 7.36 -2.51
N ASN A 172 -0.48 6.98 -2.74
CA ASN A 172 -1.25 7.44 -3.89
C ASN A 172 -2.28 8.50 -3.50
N GLY A 173 -2.50 9.48 -4.37
CA GLY A 173 -3.43 10.58 -4.12
C GLY A 173 -3.12 11.40 -2.86
N SER A 174 -1.83 11.59 -2.52
CA SER A 174 -1.44 12.38 -1.36
C SER A 174 -1.68 13.87 -1.57
N THR A 175 -1.76 14.62 -0.47
CA THR A 175 -1.86 16.09 -0.45
C THR A 175 -0.58 16.74 0.10
N LEU A 176 0.51 15.97 0.16
CA LEU A 176 1.82 16.43 0.64
C LEU A 176 2.29 17.63 -0.17
N THR A 177 2.72 18.67 0.52
CA THR A 177 3.25 19.87 -0.13
C THR A 177 4.68 19.64 -0.62
N ASN A 178 5.16 20.51 -1.50
CA ASN A 178 6.56 20.51 -1.94
C ASN A 178 7.51 20.56 -0.73
N GLN A 179 7.19 21.42 0.25
CA GLN A 179 7.98 21.53 1.48
C GLN A 179 8.04 20.21 2.26
N ASN A 180 6.94 19.45 2.31
CA ASN A 180 6.92 18.14 2.95
C ASN A 180 7.79 17.13 2.21
N VAL A 181 7.74 17.13 0.88
CA VAL A 181 8.56 16.23 0.05
C VAL A 181 10.04 16.60 0.15
N THR A 182 10.40 17.88 0.02
CA THR A 182 11.78 18.36 0.19
C THR A 182 12.33 17.97 1.56
N ALA A 183 11.57 18.26 2.63
CA ALA A 183 11.99 17.90 4.00
C ALA A 183 12.08 16.38 4.24
N PHE A 184 11.29 15.58 3.52
CA PHE A 184 11.45 14.12 3.52
C PHE A 184 12.75 13.71 2.84
N LEU A 185 13.06 14.29 1.67
CA LEU A 185 14.26 13.96 0.90
C LEU A 185 15.53 14.36 1.63
N GLU A 186 15.60 15.55 2.24
CA GLU A 186 16.74 15.96 3.09
C GLU A 186 16.98 14.97 4.26
N LYS A 187 15.90 14.43 4.83
CA LYS A 187 15.99 13.40 5.88
C LYS A 187 16.47 12.05 5.34
N TRP A 188 16.02 11.65 4.16
CA TRP A 188 16.55 10.47 3.49
C TRP A 188 18.03 10.65 3.12
N GLU A 189 18.42 11.84 2.67
CA GLU A 189 19.80 12.21 2.36
C GLU A 189 20.74 12.12 3.56
N SER A 190 20.28 12.60 4.72
CA SER A 190 20.99 12.47 6.00
C SER A 190 20.96 11.06 6.62
N GLY A 191 20.34 10.08 5.94
CA GLY A 191 20.34 8.67 6.36
C GLY A 191 19.25 8.29 7.35
N LYS A 192 18.27 9.16 7.63
CA LYS A 192 17.17 8.87 8.57
C LYS A 192 16.21 7.79 8.08
N PHE A 193 16.12 7.58 6.78
CA PHE A 193 15.33 6.51 6.13
C PHE A 193 16.28 5.47 5.51
N SER A 194 17.19 4.91 6.31
CA SER A 194 18.28 4.02 5.85
C SER A 194 17.79 2.70 5.26
N ASN A 195 16.61 2.22 5.65
CA ASN A 195 16.02 0.99 5.15
C ASN A 195 15.31 1.16 3.80
N LEU A 196 14.99 2.41 3.41
CA LEU A 196 14.20 2.71 2.22
C LEU A 196 14.93 2.25 0.96
N GLN A 197 14.27 1.38 0.20
CA GLN A 197 14.74 0.91 -1.11
C GLN A 197 13.83 1.35 -2.25
N TYR A 198 12.56 1.60 -1.96
CA TYR A 198 11.61 2.10 -2.95
C TYR A 198 10.64 3.11 -2.37
N LEU A 199 10.48 4.23 -3.08
CA LEU A 199 9.50 5.26 -2.81
C LEU A 199 8.65 5.50 -4.06
N ASN A 200 7.33 5.51 -3.90
CA ASN A 200 6.39 6.06 -4.88
C ASN A 200 5.46 7.05 -4.18
N LEU A 201 5.59 8.33 -4.50
CA LEU A 201 4.69 9.39 -4.04
C LEU A 201 3.91 9.93 -5.23
N GLU A 202 2.62 9.64 -5.26
CA GLU A 202 1.66 10.30 -6.13
C GLU A 202 0.99 11.43 -5.35
N ILE A 203 1.14 12.66 -5.84
CA ILE A 203 0.68 13.89 -5.20
C ILE A 203 -0.37 14.51 -6.11
N LEU A 204 -1.53 14.82 -5.56
CA LEU A 204 -2.58 15.53 -6.29
C LEU A 204 -2.05 16.92 -6.67
N ASN A 205 -1.97 17.17 -7.98
CA ASN A 205 -1.38 18.39 -8.51
C ASN A 205 -2.33 19.57 -8.28
N ARG A 206 -1.96 20.49 -7.39
CA ARG A 206 -2.69 21.73 -7.08
C ARG A 206 -1.94 23.02 -7.41
N SER A 207 -0.68 22.94 -7.85
CA SER A 207 0.18 24.09 -8.13
C SER A 207 1.22 23.76 -9.19
N GLU A 208 1.65 24.73 -9.99
CA GLU A 208 2.51 24.50 -11.16
C GLU A 208 3.99 24.32 -10.81
N ASP A 209 4.49 24.95 -9.74
CA ASP A 209 5.92 24.91 -9.43
C ASP A 209 6.23 23.80 -8.42
N PHE A 210 7.08 22.86 -8.81
CA PHE A 210 7.65 21.83 -7.93
C PHE A 210 9.03 21.49 -8.47
N ASP A 211 10.04 21.90 -7.71
CA ASP A 211 11.43 21.51 -7.92
C ASP A 211 11.78 20.48 -6.84
N VAL A 212 12.22 19.30 -7.25
CA VAL A 212 12.70 18.26 -6.33
C VAL A 212 14.13 17.94 -6.69
N LEU A 213 15.04 18.18 -5.74
CA LEU A 213 16.47 17.91 -5.87
C LEU A 213 17.13 18.57 -7.10
N GLY A 214 16.60 19.70 -7.58
CA GLY A 214 17.08 20.36 -8.80
C GLY A 214 16.71 19.62 -10.09
N PHE A 215 15.85 18.60 -10.03
CA PHE A 215 15.37 17.89 -11.22
C PHE A 215 14.16 18.61 -11.82
N SER A 216 14.33 19.10 -13.05
CA SER A 216 13.18 19.54 -13.85
C SER A 216 12.23 18.36 -14.13
N PRO A 217 10.91 18.54 -13.99
CA PRO A 217 9.93 17.49 -14.23
C PRO A 217 9.99 16.93 -15.65
N LEU A 218 9.87 15.61 -15.77
CA LEU A 218 9.54 14.98 -17.03
C LEU A 218 8.07 15.28 -17.35
N ARG A 219 7.83 16.17 -18.32
CA ARG A 219 6.47 16.48 -18.79
C ARG A 219 5.95 15.30 -19.62
N SER A 220 4.71 14.87 -19.38
CA SER A 220 4.06 13.75 -20.08
C SER A 220 4.10 13.82 -21.62
N VAL A 221 4.23 15.03 -22.18
CA VAL A 221 4.31 15.30 -23.62
C VAL A 221 5.62 14.78 -24.26
N HIS A 222 6.65 14.45 -23.48
CA HIS A 222 7.94 13.93 -23.98
C HIS A 222 8.07 12.39 -23.96
N LEU A 223 6.99 11.66 -23.69
CA LEU A 223 7.00 10.18 -23.66
C LEU A 223 6.95 9.52 -25.05
N THR A 224 7.22 10.26 -26.13
CA THR A 224 7.43 9.70 -27.48
C THR A 224 8.69 8.84 -27.58
N PHE A 225 9.61 8.95 -26.63
CA PHE A 225 10.71 7.99 -26.44
C PHE A 225 10.31 6.92 -25.42
N LYS A 226 10.51 5.63 -25.73
CA LYS A 226 10.43 4.55 -24.74
C LYS A 226 11.32 4.91 -23.54
N PRO A 227 10.75 5.34 -22.41
CA PRO A 227 11.57 5.82 -21.31
C PRO A 227 12.40 4.66 -20.77
N ARG A 228 13.68 4.91 -20.46
CA ARG A 228 14.57 3.88 -19.90
C ARG A 228 13.95 3.30 -18.63
N LEU A 229 13.78 1.99 -18.61
CA LEU A 229 13.20 1.26 -17.49
C LEU A 229 14.31 0.77 -16.56
N PHE A 230 14.17 1.04 -15.28
CA PHE A 230 15.02 0.50 -14.22
C PHE A 230 14.19 -0.41 -13.33
N GLU A 231 14.69 -1.60 -13.07
CA GLU A 231 14.02 -2.60 -12.26
C GLU A 231 14.94 -3.14 -11.19
N LYS A 232 14.38 -3.43 -10.01
CA LYS A 232 15.09 -4.10 -8.90
C LYS A 232 14.07 -4.87 -8.08
N GLU A 233 14.43 -6.08 -7.66
CA GLU A 233 13.64 -6.84 -6.71
C GLU A 233 13.78 -6.24 -5.31
N VAL A 234 12.66 -5.88 -4.69
CA VAL A 234 12.61 -5.35 -3.32
C VAL A 234 11.49 -6.06 -2.58
N LEU A 235 11.83 -6.77 -1.50
CA LEU A 235 10.91 -7.61 -0.71
C LEU A 235 10.18 -8.67 -1.56
N GLY A 236 10.85 -9.29 -2.54
CA GLY A 236 10.27 -10.33 -3.39
C GLY A 236 9.37 -9.81 -4.52
N GLU A 237 9.25 -8.49 -4.69
CA GLU A 237 8.49 -7.87 -5.78
C GLU A 237 9.41 -7.03 -6.67
N ILE A 238 9.22 -7.12 -7.99
CA ILE A 238 9.94 -6.27 -8.94
C ILE A 238 9.40 -4.84 -8.87
N ARG A 239 10.26 -3.90 -8.47
CA ARG A 239 9.98 -2.47 -8.47
C ARG A 239 10.52 -1.85 -9.74
N LYS A 240 9.75 -0.94 -10.34
CA LYS A 240 10.03 -0.34 -11.63
C LYS A 240 10.02 1.17 -11.52
N VAL A 241 11.02 1.81 -12.10
CA VAL A 241 11.05 3.27 -12.31
C VAL A 241 11.36 3.52 -13.77
N TYR A 242 10.49 4.25 -14.44
CA TYR A 242 10.69 4.67 -15.83
C TYR A 242 11.49 5.96 -15.83
N GLY A 243 12.17 6.29 -16.95
CA GLY A 243 12.69 7.63 -17.25
C GLY A 243 13.63 8.24 -16.20
N ALA A 244 14.13 7.43 -15.27
CA ALA A 244 14.79 7.92 -14.08
C ALA A 244 16.17 8.52 -14.40
N ARG A 245 16.56 9.51 -13.61
CA ARG A 245 17.91 10.07 -13.61
C ARG A 245 18.72 9.47 -12.47
N ASP A 246 20.03 9.49 -12.64
CA ASP A 246 20.97 9.03 -11.62
C ASP A 246 21.02 10.10 -10.53
N TYR A 247 20.86 9.66 -9.29
CA TYR A 247 21.08 10.48 -8.12
C TYR A 247 22.38 10.02 -7.46
N GLU A 248 23.33 10.94 -7.38
CA GLU A 248 24.68 10.68 -6.91
C GLU A 248 24.91 11.21 -5.50
N ARG A 249 25.61 10.43 -4.68
CA ARG A 249 26.11 10.82 -3.37
C ARG A 249 27.60 10.48 -3.31
N ASN A 250 28.44 11.45 -3.00
CA ASN A 250 29.91 11.28 -2.93
C ASN A 250 30.52 10.69 -4.22
N GLY A 251 30.00 11.07 -5.40
CA GLY A 251 30.48 10.60 -6.70
C GLY A 251 30.06 9.16 -7.07
N GLN A 252 29.13 8.56 -6.31
CA GLN A 252 28.56 7.25 -6.61
C GLN A 252 27.06 7.38 -6.85
N VAL A 253 26.55 6.71 -7.89
CA VAL A 253 25.11 6.61 -8.13
C VAL A 253 24.51 5.72 -7.04
N VAL A 254 23.64 6.29 -6.20
CA VAL A 254 23.00 5.58 -5.08
C VAL A 254 21.52 5.33 -5.31
N ALA A 255 20.89 6.03 -6.25
CA ALA A 255 19.49 5.82 -6.59
C ALA A 255 19.16 6.21 -8.03
N LYS A 256 18.05 5.67 -8.53
CA LYS A 256 17.34 6.11 -9.72
C LYS A 256 16.12 6.93 -9.29
N VAL A 257 16.06 8.19 -9.70
CA VAL A 257 14.99 9.12 -9.34
C VAL A 257 14.17 9.48 -10.57
N GLY A 258 12.89 9.12 -10.56
CA GLY A 258 11.91 9.49 -11.57
C GLY A 258 11.01 10.59 -11.05
N TYR A 259 10.81 11.66 -11.83
CA TYR A 259 9.88 12.71 -11.48
C TYR A 259 8.99 13.09 -12.66
N TYR A 260 7.68 12.93 -12.48
CA TYR A 260 6.66 13.05 -13.51
C TYR A 260 5.61 14.09 -13.13
N VAL A 261 5.19 14.87 -14.12
CA VAL A 261 4.10 15.82 -13.94
C VAL A 261 3.07 15.65 -15.04
N SER A 262 1.83 15.51 -14.62
CA SER A 262 0.62 15.57 -15.43
C SER A 262 -0.29 16.69 -14.89
N PRO A 263 -1.33 17.10 -15.65
CA PRO A 263 -2.24 18.15 -15.20
C PRO A 263 -2.89 17.90 -13.83
N LYS A 264 -3.09 16.63 -13.45
CA LYS A 264 -3.81 16.27 -12.21
C LYS A 264 -2.91 15.68 -11.12
N ILE A 265 -1.74 15.17 -11.49
CA ILE A 265 -0.90 14.34 -10.63
C ILE A 265 0.58 14.67 -10.84
N LYS A 266 1.33 14.75 -9.76
CA LYS A 266 2.80 14.72 -9.73
C LYS A 266 3.24 13.39 -9.13
N THR A 267 4.21 12.72 -9.74
CA THR A 267 4.73 11.44 -9.23
C THR A 267 6.23 11.54 -9.02
N LEU A 268 6.67 11.28 -7.79
CA LEU A 268 8.07 11.09 -7.44
C LEU A 268 8.32 9.61 -7.16
N GLN A 269 9.32 9.06 -7.83
CA GLN A 269 9.78 7.70 -7.66
C GLN A 269 11.26 7.68 -7.30
N ILE A 270 11.63 6.89 -6.30
CA ILE A 270 13.02 6.63 -5.95
C ILE A 270 13.21 5.12 -5.88
N LEU A 271 14.23 4.63 -6.58
CA LEU A 271 14.70 3.25 -6.46
C LEU A 271 16.17 3.28 -6.06
N VAL A 272 16.46 2.87 -4.82
CA VAL A 272 17.82 2.84 -4.27
C VAL A 272 18.57 1.63 -4.82
N LEU A 273 19.83 1.83 -5.19
CA LEU A 273 20.69 0.81 -5.82
C LEU A 273 21.32 -0.13 -4.80
#